data_AF-A0A2W0ZVA7-F1
#
_entry.id   AF-A0A2W0ZVA7-F1
#
_cell.length_a   1.000
_cell.length_b   1.000
_cell.length_c   1.000
_cell.angle_alpha   90.00
_cell.angle_beta   90.00
_cell.angle_gamma   90.00
#
_symmetry.space_group_name_H-M   'P 1'
#
loop_
_entity.id
_entity.type
_entity.pdbx_description
1 polymer ?
#
loop_
_entity_poly.entity_id
_entity_poly.type
_entity_poly.pdbx_seq_one_letter_code
_entity_poly.pdbx_strand_id
1 'polypeptide(L)'
;MFKINRNKFFKLIDKNPAILIGGMPIIRNGDVHYNFRQESNFHYLTGFNEPNAIALFLPKAKKKFILFVEIFDNKKILWEGKRNNKNQLRIIYGADDIYDIKQFSELISKFIKNKSEIYCNLSINNLHSKKMSQILNKRNLAQKKISIHDPNLIFAQLRNYKNVQEVNSIKKAAEITNTALRKTVLSMKSGMHEYELQGIFEGKCMELKSARQGFPPIIATGINACTLHYTQNQTKLKKQDLVLFDVGAEYNYYSADVSRTMPVSGKFSAVQSAIYQIVLNAQNAGIKKAIPGNTFGNVHLAAVKELYDGLVSLKIISNTNTNIEKKLIDIVKFFPHATSHWLGLDVHDIGIYATNKKDTLLKTGMVITVEPGLYFTNNLKIPKKYKGIGVRIEDDILITKSGNKILSNQFPRTIKAIEKLLAKK
;
A
#
# COMPACT_ATOMS: atom_id res chain seq x y z
N MET A 1 20.01 -1.30 4.74
CA MET A 1 18.84 -1.94 4.10
C MET A 1 19.14 -2.56 2.74
N PHE A 2 19.32 -1.78 1.67
CA PHE A 2 19.32 -2.28 0.28
C PHE A 2 20.34 -3.38 -0.02
N LYS A 3 21.58 -3.29 0.49
CA LYS A 3 22.60 -4.36 0.35
C LYS A 3 22.14 -5.70 0.95
N ILE A 4 21.43 -5.68 2.07
CA ILE A 4 20.89 -6.89 2.71
C ILE A 4 19.79 -7.49 1.82
N ASN A 5 18.90 -6.66 1.27
CA ASN A 5 17.85 -7.09 0.35
C ASN A 5 18.46 -7.71 -0.92
N ARG A 6 19.49 -7.08 -1.50
CA ARG A 6 20.25 -7.64 -2.64
C ARG A 6 20.87 -8.99 -2.31
N ASN A 7 21.47 -9.14 -1.13
CA ASN A 7 22.06 -10.42 -0.73
C ASN A 7 21.02 -11.55 -0.63
N LYS A 8 19.80 -11.26 -0.14
CA LYS A 8 18.70 -12.24 -0.15
C LYS A 8 18.23 -12.53 -1.58
N PHE A 9 18.10 -11.49 -2.41
CA PHE A 9 17.71 -11.63 -3.81
C PHE A 9 18.69 -12.49 -4.61
N PHE A 10 20.01 -12.27 -4.45
CA PHE A 10 21.05 -13.09 -5.08
C PHE A 10 20.95 -14.58 -4.74
N LYS A 11 20.53 -14.93 -3.51
CA LYS A 11 20.31 -16.33 -3.12
C LYS A 11 19.11 -16.95 -3.85
N LEU A 12 18.06 -16.17 -4.13
CA LEU A 12 16.83 -16.66 -4.76
C LEU A 12 16.91 -16.76 -6.28
N ILE A 13 17.71 -15.90 -6.93
CA ILE A 13 17.96 -16.00 -8.39
C ILE A 13 19.08 -17.00 -8.75
N ASP A 14 19.78 -17.56 -7.75
CA ASP A 14 20.89 -18.50 -7.85
C ASP A 14 21.95 -18.11 -8.90
N LYS A 15 21.92 -18.71 -10.09
CA LYS A 15 22.89 -18.50 -11.17
C LYS A 15 22.37 -17.59 -12.29
N ASN A 16 21.08 -17.31 -12.30
CA ASN A 16 20.39 -16.65 -13.39
C ASN A 16 20.47 -15.12 -13.22
N PRO A 17 20.85 -14.36 -14.28
CA PRO A 17 20.81 -12.90 -14.23
C PRO A 17 19.40 -12.36 -14.01
N ALA A 18 19.30 -11.20 -13.36
CA ALA A 18 18.06 -10.45 -13.27
C ALA A 18 18.23 -9.03 -13.83
N ILE A 19 17.27 -8.58 -14.63
CA ILE A 19 17.19 -7.23 -15.17
C ILE A 19 15.93 -6.59 -14.61
N LEU A 20 16.09 -5.58 -13.76
CA LEU A 20 14.97 -4.80 -13.23
C LEU A 20 14.92 -3.44 -13.89
N ILE A 21 13.84 -3.18 -14.59
CA ILE A 21 13.55 -1.92 -15.24
C ILE A 21 12.85 -1.02 -14.22
N GLY A 22 13.40 0.19 -14.01
CA GLY A 22 12.80 1.20 -13.15
C GLY A 22 11.62 1.92 -13.78
N GLY A 23 11.00 2.78 -12.98
CA GLY A 23 9.90 3.66 -13.33
C GLY A 23 10.32 4.78 -14.30
N MET A 24 9.31 5.29 -14.99
CA MET A 24 9.40 6.41 -15.92
C MET A 24 8.52 7.57 -15.43
N PRO A 25 8.82 8.82 -15.79
CA PRO A 25 7.92 9.94 -15.55
C PRO A 25 6.57 9.69 -16.25
N ILE A 26 5.48 10.05 -15.58
CA ILE A 26 4.12 9.92 -16.12
C ILE A 26 3.60 11.32 -16.42
N ILE A 27 3.13 11.53 -17.64
CA ILE A 27 2.56 12.81 -18.09
C ILE A 27 1.23 13.04 -17.36
N ARG A 28 1.05 14.26 -16.84
CA ARG A 28 -0.21 14.76 -16.28
C ARG A 28 -1.03 15.47 -17.35
N ASN A 29 -0.46 16.51 -17.97
CA ASN A 29 -1.07 17.27 -19.06
C ASN A 29 0.01 18.01 -19.85
N GLY A 30 -0.03 17.96 -21.19
CA GLY A 30 0.99 18.59 -22.02
C GLY A 30 2.40 18.06 -21.70
N ASP A 31 3.30 18.96 -21.30
CA ASP A 31 4.68 18.70 -20.88
C ASP A 31 4.84 18.55 -19.35
N VAL A 32 3.77 18.74 -18.58
CA VAL A 32 3.77 18.63 -17.12
C VAL A 32 3.64 17.17 -16.69
N HIS A 33 4.50 16.75 -15.77
CA HIS A 33 4.53 15.40 -15.24
C HIS A 33 3.95 15.32 -13.81
N TYR A 34 3.44 14.16 -13.43
CA TYR A 34 3.21 13.85 -12.02
C TYR A 34 4.53 13.76 -11.25
N ASN A 35 4.46 13.91 -9.93
CA ASN A 35 5.59 13.66 -9.05
C ASN A 35 6.11 12.23 -9.26
N PHE A 36 7.39 12.09 -9.58
CA PHE A 36 7.99 10.79 -9.84
C PHE A 36 7.94 9.89 -8.61
N ARG A 37 7.51 8.64 -8.83
CA ARG A 37 7.60 7.52 -7.89
C ARG A 37 8.22 6.34 -8.61
N GLN A 38 9.28 5.79 -8.04
CA GLN A 38 10.03 4.65 -8.56
C GLN A 38 9.20 3.37 -8.50
N GLU A 39 9.52 2.41 -9.37
CA GLU A 39 8.96 1.06 -9.27
C GLU A 39 9.42 0.38 -7.98
N SER A 40 8.49 -0.20 -7.22
CA SER A 40 8.70 -0.64 -5.85
C SER A 40 9.77 -1.75 -5.72
N ASN A 41 9.81 -2.73 -6.62
CA ASN A 41 10.83 -3.79 -6.59
C ASN A 41 12.23 -3.27 -6.94
N PHE A 42 12.33 -2.37 -7.91
CA PHE A 42 13.55 -1.66 -8.26
C PHE A 42 14.04 -0.84 -7.07
N HIS A 43 13.16 -0.07 -6.43
CA HIS A 43 13.50 0.69 -5.22
C HIS A 43 13.97 -0.23 -4.08
N TYR A 44 13.26 -1.35 -3.85
CA TYR A 44 13.56 -2.32 -2.79
C TYR A 44 14.99 -2.86 -2.81
N LEU A 45 15.58 -3.04 -4.00
CA LEU A 45 16.95 -3.54 -4.16
C LEU A 45 17.99 -2.44 -4.34
N THR A 46 17.62 -1.29 -4.88
CA THR A 46 18.60 -0.27 -5.31
C THR A 46 18.63 0.95 -4.40
N GLY A 47 17.48 1.38 -3.87
CA GLY A 47 17.29 2.69 -3.26
C GLY A 47 17.39 3.86 -4.27
N PHE A 48 17.57 3.58 -5.56
CA PHE A 48 17.80 4.59 -6.60
C PHE A 48 16.48 5.25 -6.99
N ASN A 49 16.41 6.58 -6.82
CA ASN A 49 15.16 7.35 -6.89
C ASN A 49 15.15 8.39 -8.03
N GLU A 50 15.79 8.09 -9.16
CA GLU A 50 15.67 8.87 -10.38
C GLU A 50 15.01 8.02 -11.48
N PRO A 51 14.29 8.64 -12.43
CA PRO A 51 13.68 7.94 -13.56
C PRO A 51 14.73 7.38 -14.52
N ASN A 52 14.26 6.63 -15.53
CA ASN A 52 15.09 6.24 -16.68
C ASN A 52 16.30 5.38 -16.29
N ALA A 53 16.09 4.41 -15.40
CA ALA A 53 17.14 3.57 -14.86
C ALA A 53 16.83 2.07 -14.99
N ILE A 54 17.89 1.26 -15.12
CA ILE A 54 17.82 -0.20 -15.18
C ILE A 54 18.90 -0.79 -14.26
N ALA A 55 18.54 -1.81 -13.49
CA ALA A 55 19.44 -2.51 -12.59
C ALA A 55 19.71 -3.92 -13.12
N LEU A 56 20.98 -4.30 -13.15
CA LEU A 56 21.45 -5.62 -13.57
C LEU A 56 22.08 -6.36 -12.38
N PHE A 57 21.61 -7.57 -12.14
CA PHE A 57 22.07 -8.45 -11.07
C PHE A 57 22.70 -9.72 -11.66
N LEU A 58 23.98 -9.96 -11.36
CA LEU A 58 24.82 -11.01 -11.91
C LEU A 58 25.46 -11.84 -10.77
N PRO A 59 24.78 -12.86 -10.21
CA PRO A 59 25.19 -13.52 -8.96
C PRO A 59 26.59 -14.15 -8.99
N LYS A 60 27.03 -14.65 -10.15
CA LYS A 60 28.33 -15.32 -10.36
C LYS A 60 29.42 -14.43 -10.98
N ALA A 61 29.15 -13.15 -11.21
CA ALA A 61 30.14 -12.23 -11.78
C ALA A 61 31.00 -11.57 -10.70
N LYS A 62 32.16 -11.02 -11.10
CA LYS A 62 32.98 -10.15 -10.24
C LYS A 62 32.24 -8.85 -9.90
N LYS A 63 31.57 -8.26 -10.90
CA LYS A 63 30.65 -7.13 -10.73
C LYS A 63 29.22 -7.67 -10.72
N LYS A 64 28.61 -7.74 -9.53
CA LYS A 64 27.33 -8.42 -9.30
C LYS A 64 26.14 -7.47 -9.42
N PHE A 65 26.30 -6.20 -9.11
CA PHE A 65 25.23 -5.21 -9.15
C PHE A 65 25.66 -4.00 -9.97
N ILE A 66 25.00 -3.79 -11.10
CA ILE A 66 25.30 -2.73 -12.06
C ILE A 66 24.05 -1.87 -12.24
N LEU A 67 24.21 -0.55 -12.30
CA LEU A 67 23.13 0.36 -12.68
C LEU A 67 23.42 1.00 -14.05
N PHE A 68 22.38 1.06 -14.87
CA PHE A 68 22.31 1.89 -16.07
C PHE A 68 21.42 3.08 -15.73
N VAL A 69 21.96 4.29 -15.82
CA VAL A 69 21.27 5.53 -15.42
C VAL A 69 21.53 6.62 -16.43
N GLU A 70 20.72 7.66 -16.44
CA GLU A 70 21.03 8.84 -17.22
C GLU A 70 22.25 9.55 -16.63
N ILE A 71 23.32 9.66 -17.41
CA ILE A 71 24.55 10.33 -16.98
C ILE A 71 24.51 11.74 -17.51
N PHE A 72 24.61 12.68 -16.57
CA PHE A 72 24.41 14.08 -16.84
C PHE A 72 25.57 14.70 -17.59
N ASP A 73 25.25 15.47 -18.63
CA ASP A 73 26.15 16.38 -19.34
C ASP A 73 26.06 17.78 -18.70
N ASN A 74 27.16 18.52 -18.68
CA ASN A 74 27.29 19.86 -18.11
C ASN A 74 26.25 20.84 -18.66
N LYS A 75 25.78 20.65 -19.90
CA LYS A 75 24.74 21.49 -20.54
C LYS A 75 23.39 21.47 -19.83
N LYS A 76 23.09 20.43 -19.04
CA LYS A 76 21.81 20.28 -18.33
C LYS A 76 21.85 20.82 -16.89
N ILE A 77 23.02 21.21 -16.35
CA ILE A 77 23.15 21.72 -14.97
C ILE A 77 22.29 22.96 -14.75
N LEU A 78 22.18 23.84 -15.76
CA LEU A 78 21.36 25.05 -15.71
C LEU A 78 19.86 24.75 -15.50
N TRP A 79 19.37 23.63 -16.05
CA TRP A 79 17.95 23.31 -16.11
C TRP A 79 17.49 22.36 -15.00
N GLU A 80 18.35 21.43 -14.59
CA GLU A 80 17.96 20.31 -13.71
C GLU A 80 18.84 20.21 -12.45
N GLY A 81 19.81 21.13 -12.27
CA GLY A 81 20.70 21.18 -11.13
C GLY A 81 21.91 20.23 -11.22
N LYS A 82 22.84 20.35 -10.25
CA LYS A 82 24.03 19.51 -10.16
C LYS A 82 23.66 18.09 -9.74
N ARG A 83 24.05 17.09 -10.53
CA ARG A 83 23.87 15.67 -10.20
C ARG A 83 25.17 14.99 -9.79
N ASN A 84 25.03 13.84 -9.11
CA ASN A 84 26.15 12.99 -8.72
C ASN A 84 26.84 12.40 -9.96
N ASN A 85 28.18 12.38 -9.98
CA ASN A 85 28.94 11.70 -11.02
C ASN A 85 28.94 10.17 -10.82
N LYS A 86 29.43 9.41 -11.82
CA LYS A 86 29.49 7.94 -11.78
C LYS A 86 30.11 7.38 -10.50
N ASN A 87 31.22 7.95 -10.03
CA ASN A 87 31.93 7.46 -8.84
C ASN A 87 31.11 7.71 -7.57
N GLN A 88 30.47 8.88 -7.46
CA GLN A 88 29.57 9.20 -6.35
C GLN A 88 28.37 8.26 -6.32
N LEU A 89 27.72 8.04 -7.48
CA LEU A 89 26.60 7.10 -7.60
C LEU A 89 27.00 5.67 -7.18
N ARG A 90 28.20 5.22 -7.60
CA ARG A 90 28.74 3.91 -7.21
C ARG A 90 28.83 3.76 -5.69
N ILE A 91 29.36 4.78 -5.00
CA ILE A 91 29.52 4.80 -3.55
C ILE A 91 28.16 4.87 -2.84
N ILE A 92 27.28 5.79 -3.25
CA ILE A 92 25.98 6.03 -2.60
C ILE A 92 25.08 4.79 -2.68
N TYR A 93 24.97 4.17 -3.85
CA TYR A 93 24.06 3.03 -4.05
C TYR A 93 24.72 1.67 -3.82
N GLY A 94 26.05 1.65 -3.63
CA GLY A 94 26.84 0.44 -3.47
C GLY A 94 26.77 -0.47 -4.70
N ALA A 95 26.81 0.13 -5.89
CA ALA A 95 26.91 -0.57 -7.17
C ALA A 95 28.37 -0.97 -7.43
N ASP A 96 28.60 -2.04 -8.17
CA ASP A 96 29.93 -2.42 -8.65
C ASP A 96 30.32 -1.63 -9.91
N ASP A 97 29.33 -1.15 -10.67
CA ASP A 97 29.53 -0.30 -11.84
C ASP A 97 28.31 0.58 -12.15
N ILE A 98 28.55 1.69 -12.85
CA ILE A 98 27.53 2.62 -13.34
C ILE A 98 27.78 2.90 -14.82
N TYR A 99 26.80 2.59 -15.68
CA TYR A 99 26.82 2.88 -17.11
C TYR A 99 25.78 3.93 -17.49
N ASP A 100 26.01 4.62 -18.60
CA ASP A 100 24.97 5.45 -19.20
C ASP A 100 23.85 4.55 -19.74
N ILE A 101 22.60 4.93 -19.51
CA ILE A 101 21.41 4.25 -20.01
C ILE A 101 21.44 4.08 -21.54
N LYS A 102 22.10 4.99 -22.27
CA LYS A 102 22.35 4.88 -23.72
C LYS A 102 23.13 3.61 -24.09
N GLN A 103 24.03 3.17 -23.21
CA GLN A 103 24.87 1.98 -23.40
C GLN A 103 24.11 0.66 -23.09
N PHE A 104 22.88 0.73 -22.55
CA PHE A 104 22.13 -0.44 -22.12
C PHE A 104 22.00 -1.50 -23.21
N SER A 105 21.56 -1.12 -24.41
CA SER A 105 21.27 -2.08 -25.49
C SER A 105 22.49 -2.89 -25.94
N GLU A 106 23.64 -2.23 -26.04
CA GLU A 106 24.87 -2.87 -26.45
C GLU A 106 25.39 -3.80 -25.35
N LEU A 107 25.47 -3.30 -24.11
CA LEU A 107 26.06 -4.04 -23.00
C LEU A 107 25.17 -5.20 -22.56
N ILE A 108 23.85 -5.02 -22.50
CA ILE A 108 22.95 -6.09 -22.06
C ILE A 108 23.01 -7.30 -22.99
N SER A 109 23.11 -7.05 -24.31
CA SER A 109 23.26 -8.10 -25.32
C SER A 109 24.50 -8.97 -25.07
N LYS A 110 25.60 -8.38 -24.59
CA LYS A 110 26.82 -9.10 -24.20
C LYS A 110 26.59 -9.93 -22.93
N PHE A 111 25.94 -9.35 -21.91
CA PHE A 111 25.68 -10.04 -20.63
C PHE A 111 24.75 -11.25 -20.75
N ILE A 112 23.75 -11.18 -21.63
CA ILE A 112 22.75 -12.25 -21.80
C ILE A 112 23.09 -13.23 -22.94
N LYS A 113 24.20 -13.02 -23.67
CA LYS A 113 24.57 -13.81 -24.85
C LYS A 113 24.46 -15.31 -24.57
N ASN A 114 25.20 -15.83 -23.61
CA ASN A 114 25.27 -17.28 -23.33
C ASN A 114 24.35 -17.71 -22.17
N LYS A 115 23.18 -17.08 -22.01
CA LYS A 115 22.24 -17.39 -20.91
C LYS A 115 21.02 -18.13 -21.44
N SER A 116 20.64 -19.21 -20.76
CA SER A 116 19.41 -19.98 -21.05
C SER A 116 18.19 -19.39 -20.35
N GLU A 117 18.39 -18.75 -19.21
CA GLU A 117 17.32 -18.24 -18.33
C GLU A 117 17.71 -16.88 -17.74
N ILE A 118 16.73 -15.98 -17.65
CA ILE A 118 16.86 -14.69 -16.97
C ILE A 118 15.58 -14.35 -16.20
N TYR A 119 15.71 -13.47 -15.20
CA TYR A 119 14.57 -12.77 -14.61
C TYR A 119 14.44 -11.37 -15.22
N CYS A 120 13.23 -10.97 -15.61
CA CYS A 120 12.98 -9.61 -16.10
C CYS A 120 11.52 -9.18 -15.89
N ASN A 121 11.30 -7.98 -15.35
CA ASN A 121 9.97 -7.40 -15.12
C ASN A 121 9.40 -6.74 -16.39
N LEU A 122 9.25 -7.50 -17.48
CA LEU A 122 8.76 -6.96 -18.76
C LEU A 122 7.32 -6.41 -18.70
N SER A 123 6.54 -6.83 -17.70
CA SER A 123 5.15 -6.41 -17.46
C SER A 123 4.98 -4.91 -17.15
N ILE A 124 6.05 -4.19 -16.79
CA ILE A 124 6.01 -2.73 -16.51
C ILE A 124 5.64 -1.87 -17.73
N ASN A 125 5.66 -2.45 -18.95
CA ASN A 125 5.21 -1.84 -20.21
C ASN A 125 5.65 -0.38 -20.42
N ASN A 126 6.96 -0.13 -20.38
CA ASN A 126 7.54 1.17 -20.68
C ASN A 126 8.55 1.08 -21.83
N LEU A 127 9.21 2.20 -22.17
CA LEU A 127 10.18 2.24 -23.27
C LEU A 127 11.29 1.20 -23.12
N HIS A 128 11.81 1.01 -21.90
CA HIS A 128 12.90 0.08 -21.62
C HIS A 128 12.46 -1.38 -21.69
N SER A 129 11.23 -1.71 -21.25
CA SER A 129 10.72 -3.08 -21.41
C SER A 129 10.46 -3.42 -22.88
N LYS A 130 9.95 -2.46 -23.67
CA LYS A 130 9.83 -2.61 -25.14
C LYS A 130 11.20 -2.83 -25.79
N LYS A 131 12.21 -2.04 -25.42
CA LYS A 131 13.59 -2.17 -25.90
C LYS A 131 14.20 -3.52 -25.51
N MET A 132 13.97 -3.97 -24.27
CA MET A 132 14.42 -5.27 -23.79
C MET A 132 13.78 -6.42 -24.57
N SER A 133 12.47 -6.36 -24.82
CA SER A 133 11.76 -7.34 -25.66
C SER A 133 12.34 -7.42 -27.08
N GLN A 134 12.68 -6.28 -27.70
CA GLN A 134 13.34 -6.27 -29.01
C GLN A 134 14.71 -6.94 -28.98
N ILE A 135 15.53 -6.68 -27.96
CA ILE A 135 16.84 -7.30 -27.77
C ILE A 135 16.72 -8.82 -27.61
N LEU A 136 15.75 -9.26 -26.80
CA LEU A 136 15.49 -10.67 -26.56
C LEU A 136 15.00 -11.39 -27.83
N ASN A 137 14.12 -10.76 -28.60
CA ASN A 137 13.66 -11.29 -29.88
C ASN A 137 14.83 -11.45 -30.87
N LYS A 138 15.67 -10.42 -31.03
CA LYS A 138 16.85 -10.48 -31.89
C LYS A 138 17.83 -11.58 -31.46
N ARG A 139 18.05 -11.73 -30.15
CA ARG A 139 18.89 -12.80 -29.60
C ARG A 139 18.33 -14.18 -29.92
N ASN A 140 17.02 -14.38 -29.74
CA ASN A 140 16.35 -15.66 -29.97
C ASN A 140 16.29 -16.08 -31.45
N LEU A 141 16.46 -15.14 -32.38
CA LEU A 141 16.66 -15.46 -33.80
C LEU A 141 18.07 -16.01 -34.08
N ALA A 142 19.08 -15.58 -33.31
CA ALA A 142 20.47 -15.97 -33.51
C ALA A 142 20.90 -17.17 -32.64
N GLN A 143 20.11 -17.53 -31.61
CA GLN A 143 20.49 -18.50 -30.58
C GLN A 143 19.26 -19.21 -30.00
N LYS A 144 19.48 -20.28 -29.24
CA LYS A 144 18.40 -20.96 -28.50
C LYS A 144 17.59 -19.98 -27.66
N LYS A 145 16.25 -20.11 -27.76
CA LYS A 145 15.28 -19.27 -27.05
C LYS A 145 15.59 -19.21 -25.55
N ILE A 146 15.72 -17.99 -25.04
CA ILE A 146 15.91 -17.72 -23.61
C ILE A 146 14.58 -17.82 -22.88
N SER A 147 14.57 -18.47 -21.72
CA SER A 147 13.45 -18.45 -20.79
C SER A 147 13.47 -17.15 -19.97
N ILE A 148 12.32 -16.51 -19.84
CA ILE A 148 12.17 -15.26 -19.10
C ILE A 148 11.20 -15.51 -17.96
N HIS A 149 11.65 -15.26 -16.75
CA HIS A 149 10.86 -15.42 -15.54
C HIS A 149 10.49 -14.05 -14.97
N ASP A 150 9.23 -13.87 -14.57
CA ASP A 150 8.82 -12.69 -13.82
C ASP A 150 9.41 -12.76 -12.38
N PRO A 151 10.20 -11.77 -11.93
CA PRO A 151 10.76 -11.78 -10.59
C PRO A 151 9.73 -11.52 -9.48
N ASN A 152 8.47 -11.19 -9.80
CA ASN A 152 7.43 -10.85 -8.81
C ASN A 152 7.23 -11.93 -7.73
N LEU A 153 7.32 -13.22 -8.06
CA LEU A 153 7.21 -14.29 -7.06
C LEU A 153 8.38 -14.30 -6.07
N ILE A 154 9.57 -13.90 -6.51
CA ILE A 154 10.74 -13.71 -5.64
C ILE A 154 10.50 -12.49 -4.73
N PHE A 155 9.97 -11.40 -5.30
CA PHE A 155 9.67 -10.19 -4.54
C PHE A 155 8.56 -10.40 -3.51
N ALA A 156 7.52 -11.18 -3.81
CA ALA A 156 6.51 -11.59 -2.85
C ALA A 156 7.14 -12.29 -1.63
N GLN A 157 8.13 -13.15 -1.84
CA GLN A 157 8.86 -13.82 -0.75
C GLN A 157 9.76 -12.85 0.04
N LEU A 158 10.36 -11.86 -0.61
CA LEU A 158 11.26 -10.91 0.03
C LEU A 158 10.52 -9.81 0.80
N ARG A 159 9.51 -9.21 0.18
CA ARG A 159 8.77 -8.04 0.68
C ARG A 159 7.71 -8.41 1.72
N ASN A 160 7.20 -9.65 1.74
CA ASN A 160 6.27 -10.07 2.78
C ASN A 160 6.87 -10.06 4.19
N TYR A 161 8.20 -10.19 4.34
CA TYR A 161 8.87 -10.21 5.63
C TYR A 161 9.70 -8.95 5.84
N LYS A 162 9.14 -8.01 6.59
CA LYS A 162 9.75 -6.72 6.86
C LYS A 162 10.91 -6.88 7.84
N ASN A 163 12.07 -6.34 7.48
CA ASN A 163 13.16 -6.14 8.44
C ASN A 163 12.89 -4.94 9.35
N VAL A 164 13.73 -4.75 10.37
CA VAL A 164 13.55 -3.69 11.39
C VAL A 164 13.48 -2.29 10.77
N GLN A 165 14.30 -1.99 9.76
CA GLN A 165 14.31 -0.67 9.09
C GLN A 165 13.00 -0.44 8.32
N GLU A 166 12.47 -1.48 7.67
CA GLU A 166 11.20 -1.41 6.94
C GLU A 166 10.02 -1.20 7.88
N VAL A 167 9.97 -1.96 8.98
CA VAL A 167 8.97 -1.78 10.04
C VAL A 167 9.03 -0.36 10.61
N ASN A 168 10.23 0.20 10.79
CA ASN A 168 10.38 1.58 11.30
C ASN A 168 9.88 2.61 10.28
N SER A 169 10.05 2.39 8.98
CA SER A 169 9.47 3.27 7.94
C SER A 169 7.94 3.22 7.95
N ILE A 170 7.33 2.03 8.06
CA ILE A 170 5.86 1.88 8.17
C ILE A 170 5.34 2.55 9.44
N LYS A 171 6.00 2.32 10.61
CA LYS A 171 5.65 3.02 11.85
C LYS A 171 5.72 4.54 11.68
N LYS A 172 6.74 5.04 10.99
CA LYS A 172 6.89 6.47 10.76
C LYS A 172 5.78 7.02 9.85
N ALA A 173 5.42 6.28 8.80
CA ALA A 173 4.27 6.60 7.97
C ALA A 173 2.97 6.64 8.80
N ALA A 174 2.76 5.67 9.70
CA ALA A 174 1.58 5.63 10.58
C ALA A 174 1.56 6.78 11.60
N GLU A 175 2.72 7.17 12.16
CA GLU A 175 2.87 8.35 13.02
C GLU A 175 2.47 9.65 12.30
N ILE A 176 2.97 9.82 11.06
CA ILE A 176 2.66 10.99 10.23
C ILE A 176 1.16 11.02 9.93
N THR A 177 0.61 9.88 9.49
CA THR A 177 -0.82 9.70 9.18
C THR A 177 -1.69 10.07 10.37
N ASN A 178 -1.40 9.54 11.56
CA ASN A 178 -2.16 9.82 12.77
C ASN A 178 -2.06 11.29 13.21
N THR A 179 -0.90 11.91 13.04
CA THR A 179 -0.69 13.33 13.37
C THR A 179 -1.45 14.23 12.41
N ALA A 180 -1.38 13.95 11.11
CA ALA A 180 -2.10 14.65 10.06
C ALA A 180 -3.62 14.50 10.24
N LEU A 181 -4.10 13.28 10.42
CA LEU A 181 -5.51 13.00 10.67
C LEU A 181 -6.03 13.71 11.93
N ARG A 182 -5.23 13.81 12.99
CA ARG A 182 -5.60 14.57 14.21
C ARG A 182 -5.79 16.04 13.92
N LYS A 183 -4.90 16.64 13.13
CA LYS A 183 -5.06 18.03 12.68
C LYS A 183 -6.31 18.19 11.84
N THR A 184 -6.53 17.31 10.86
CA THR A 184 -7.70 17.34 9.98
C THR A 184 -9.01 17.22 10.73
N VAL A 185 -9.13 16.21 11.59
CA VAL A 185 -10.34 15.94 12.37
C VAL A 185 -10.65 17.08 13.33
N LEU A 186 -9.64 17.73 13.94
CA LEU A 186 -9.85 18.91 14.79
C LEU A 186 -10.25 20.16 13.99
N SER A 187 -9.83 20.28 12.73
CA SER A 187 -10.28 21.37 11.86
C SER A 187 -11.69 21.18 11.30
N MET A 188 -12.23 19.95 11.29
CA MET A 188 -13.51 19.61 10.68
C MET A 188 -14.69 20.38 11.29
N LYS A 189 -15.45 21.07 10.43
CA LYS A 189 -16.68 21.81 10.78
C LYS A 189 -17.77 21.55 9.74
N SER A 190 -19.03 21.63 10.16
CA SER A 190 -20.14 21.59 9.20
C SER A 190 -20.03 22.78 8.25
N GLY A 191 -20.33 22.55 6.98
CA GLY A 191 -20.22 23.55 5.92
C GLY A 191 -18.91 23.54 5.15
N MET A 192 -17.86 22.88 5.64
CA MET A 192 -16.67 22.58 4.85
C MET A 192 -16.98 21.54 3.77
N HIS A 193 -16.17 21.48 2.72
CA HIS A 193 -16.15 20.38 1.76
C HIS A 193 -15.11 19.33 2.16
N GLU A 194 -15.31 18.10 1.68
CA GLU A 194 -14.38 16.99 1.86
C GLU A 194 -12.94 17.32 1.39
N TYR A 195 -12.78 18.00 0.25
CA TYR A 195 -11.45 18.38 -0.27
C TYR A 195 -10.71 19.37 0.62
N GLU A 196 -11.42 20.20 1.40
CA GLU A 196 -10.77 21.12 2.35
C GLU A 196 -10.08 20.31 3.46
N LEU A 197 -10.69 19.22 3.89
CA LEU A 197 -10.09 18.28 4.85
C LEU A 197 -8.95 17.47 4.23
N GLN A 198 -9.09 17.07 2.96
CA GLN A 198 -7.98 16.46 2.21
C GLN A 198 -6.77 17.38 2.18
N GLY A 199 -6.94 18.67 1.82
CA GLY A 199 -5.85 19.64 1.78
C GLY A 199 -5.16 19.83 3.14
N ILE A 200 -5.93 19.83 4.24
CA ILE A 200 -5.36 19.89 5.60
C ILE A 200 -4.54 18.63 5.92
N PHE A 201 -5.06 17.45 5.56
CA PHE A 201 -4.35 16.19 5.78
C PHE A 201 -3.04 16.16 4.99
N GLU A 202 -3.11 16.40 3.69
CA GLU A 202 -1.95 16.33 2.79
C GLU A 202 -0.91 17.38 3.15
N GLY A 203 -1.34 18.62 3.44
CA GLY A 203 -0.47 19.68 3.93
C GLY A 203 0.29 19.29 5.18
N LYS A 204 -0.38 18.67 6.15
CA LYS A 204 0.26 18.22 7.39
C LYS A 204 1.21 17.03 7.17
N CYS A 205 0.87 16.10 6.28
CA CYS A 205 1.78 15.03 5.87
C CYS A 205 3.08 15.60 5.27
N MET A 206 2.97 16.58 4.36
CA MET A 206 4.13 17.23 3.74
C MET A 206 5.02 17.96 4.77
N GLU A 207 4.42 18.68 5.70
CA GLU A 207 5.13 19.33 6.82
C GLU A 207 5.95 18.31 7.64
N LEU A 208 5.43 17.09 7.78
CA LEU A 208 6.06 15.99 8.51
C LEU A 208 6.98 15.12 7.65
N LYS A 209 7.43 15.62 6.49
CA LYS A 209 8.37 14.99 5.56
C LYS A 209 7.81 13.77 4.81
N SER A 210 6.48 13.67 4.68
CA SER A 210 5.82 12.75 3.76
C SER A 210 5.51 13.50 2.47
N ALA A 211 6.44 13.44 1.50
CA ALA A 211 6.30 14.18 0.23
C ALA A 211 5.11 13.72 -0.63
N ARG A 212 4.53 12.56 -0.32
CA ARG A 212 3.39 11.95 -1.03
C ARG A 212 2.52 11.21 -0.02
N GLN A 213 1.31 10.85 -0.45
CA GLN A 213 0.47 9.87 0.24
C GLN A 213 0.70 8.48 -0.34
N GLY A 214 0.42 7.43 0.45
CA GLY A 214 0.48 6.05 -0.03
C GLY A 214 -0.59 5.74 -1.09
N PHE A 215 -1.70 6.48 -1.07
CA PHE A 215 -2.82 6.43 -2.00
C PHE A 215 -3.63 7.73 -1.92
N PRO A 216 -4.50 8.03 -2.90
CA PRO A 216 -5.36 9.21 -2.84
C PRO A 216 -6.27 9.18 -1.59
N PRO A 217 -6.25 10.20 -0.72
CA PRO A 217 -7.10 10.25 0.46
C PRO A 217 -8.59 10.12 0.11
N ILE A 218 -9.31 9.31 0.86
CA ILE A 218 -10.77 9.21 0.82
C ILE A 218 -11.31 10.01 2.01
N ILE A 219 -12.07 11.05 1.72
CA ILE A 219 -12.78 11.85 2.73
C ILE A 219 -14.25 11.82 2.34
N ALA A 220 -15.02 10.96 3.00
CA ALA A 220 -16.36 10.63 2.55
C ALA A 220 -17.41 10.93 3.64
N THR A 221 -18.20 11.98 3.44
CA THR A 221 -19.30 12.38 4.34
C THR A 221 -20.62 11.71 3.95
N GLY A 222 -21.40 11.31 4.95
CA GLY A 222 -22.74 10.74 4.76
C GLY A 222 -22.75 9.53 3.81
N ILE A 223 -23.62 9.57 2.81
CA ILE A 223 -23.80 8.47 1.83
C ILE A 223 -22.52 8.15 1.04
N ASN A 224 -21.61 9.11 0.86
CA ASN A 224 -20.35 8.87 0.16
C ASN A 224 -19.49 7.83 0.86
N ALA A 225 -19.61 7.70 2.19
CA ALA A 225 -18.90 6.67 2.95
C ALA A 225 -19.32 5.25 2.57
N CYS A 226 -20.42 5.07 1.83
CA CYS A 226 -20.85 3.79 1.26
C CYS A 226 -20.22 3.48 -0.12
N THR A 227 -19.39 4.38 -0.67
CA THR A 227 -18.61 4.17 -1.89
C THR A 227 -17.16 3.89 -1.50
N LEU A 228 -16.71 2.65 -1.66
CA LEU A 228 -15.45 2.18 -1.07
C LEU A 228 -14.21 2.99 -1.46
N HIS A 229 -14.07 3.34 -2.75
CA HIS A 229 -12.97 4.14 -3.28
C HIS A 229 -13.43 5.55 -3.70
N TYR A 230 -14.17 6.22 -2.81
CA TYR A 230 -14.64 7.60 -3.05
C TYR A 230 -13.48 8.59 -3.01
N THR A 231 -13.05 9.08 -4.16
CA THR A 231 -11.90 10.00 -4.28
C THR A 231 -12.27 11.36 -4.84
N GLN A 232 -13.56 11.58 -5.12
CA GLN A 232 -14.06 12.87 -5.62
C GLN A 232 -13.87 13.96 -4.56
N ASN A 233 -14.21 13.66 -3.29
CA ASN A 233 -14.03 14.55 -2.14
C ASN A 233 -14.65 15.95 -2.36
N GLN A 234 -15.84 16.05 -2.93
CA GLN A 234 -16.45 17.35 -3.30
C GLN A 234 -17.66 17.74 -2.45
N THR A 235 -18.12 16.87 -1.56
CA THR A 235 -19.40 17.04 -0.88
C THR A 235 -19.24 17.91 0.36
N LYS A 236 -20.23 18.79 0.57
CA LYS A 236 -20.31 19.65 1.75
C LYS A 236 -20.76 18.85 2.98
N LEU A 237 -20.01 18.97 4.08
CA LEU A 237 -20.25 18.29 5.35
C LEU A 237 -21.50 18.84 6.05
N LYS A 238 -22.44 17.94 6.38
CA LYS A 238 -23.63 18.27 7.18
C LYS A 238 -23.41 17.93 8.64
N LYS A 239 -23.98 18.73 9.54
CA LYS A 239 -23.81 18.58 10.99
C LYS A 239 -24.15 17.18 11.51
N GLN A 240 -25.19 16.54 10.96
CA GLN A 240 -25.61 15.21 11.38
C GLN A 240 -24.82 14.05 10.77
N ASP A 241 -23.93 14.31 9.81
CA ASP A 241 -23.24 13.24 9.07
C ASP A 241 -22.08 12.66 9.89
N LEU A 242 -21.71 11.43 9.51
CA LEU A 242 -20.38 10.89 9.77
C LEU A 242 -19.47 11.22 8.59
N VAL A 243 -18.17 11.32 8.84
CA VAL A 243 -17.13 11.37 7.81
C VAL A 243 -16.20 10.18 7.99
N LEU A 244 -16.08 9.37 6.95
CA LEU A 244 -15.09 8.31 6.84
C LEU A 244 -13.83 8.91 6.21
N PHE A 245 -12.76 8.90 6.98
CA PHE A 245 -11.41 9.20 6.52
C PHE A 245 -10.74 7.87 6.25
N ASP A 246 -10.23 7.67 5.05
CA ASP A 246 -9.32 6.58 4.74
C ASP A 246 -8.10 7.18 4.05
N VAL A 247 -7.00 7.17 4.80
CA VAL A 247 -5.84 8.02 4.56
C VAL A 247 -4.55 7.32 4.97
N GLY A 248 -3.47 7.60 4.23
CA GLY A 248 -2.17 7.00 4.49
C GLY A 248 -1.02 7.85 3.97
N ALA A 249 -0.08 8.18 4.83
CA ALA A 249 1.18 8.82 4.46
C ALA A 249 2.15 7.82 3.82
N GLU A 250 3.09 8.30 3.01
CA GLU A 250 4.22 7.51 2.49
C GLU A 250 5.53 8.05 3.06
N TYR A 251 6.25 7.21 3.81
CA TYR A 251 7.57 7.56 4.35
C TYR A 251 8.64 6.56 3.90
N ASN A 252 9.70 7.07 3.25
CA ASN A 252 10.75 6.24 2.65
C ASN A 252 10.19 5.12 1.76
N TYR A 253 9.19 5.44 0.93
CA TYR A 253 8.43 4.50 0.09
C TYR A 253 7.46 3.56 0.81
N TYR A 254 7.48 3.46 2.14
CA TYR A 254 6.55 2.60 2.87
C TYR A 254 5.27 3.37 3.20
N SER A 255 4.13 2.73 2.92
CA SER A 255 2.80 3.28 3.19
C SER A 255 2.32 2.91 4.59
N ALA A 256 1.52 3.80 5.17
CA ALA A 256 0.53 3.45 6.19
C ALA A 256 -0.85 3.41 5.56
N ASP A 257 -1.80 2.76 6.23
CA ASP A 257 -3.19 2.67 5.78
C ASP A 257 -4.15 2.76 6.98
N VAL A 258 -4.89 3.85 7.09
CA VAL A 258 -5.68 4.15 8.29
C VAL A 258 -7.04 4.73 7.92
N SER A 259 -8.06 3.91 8.12
CA SER A 259 -9.46 4.33 8.15
C SER A 259 -9.98 4.70 9.55
N ARG A 260 -10.68 5.83 9.65
CA ARG A 260 -11.40 6.30 10.85
C ARG A 260 -12.70 6.99 10.45
N THR A 261 -13.80 6.65 11.12
CA THR A 261 -15.09 7.35 10.96
C THR A 261 -15.42 8.24 12.15
N MET A 262 -15.81 9.50 11.90
CA MET A 262 -16.01 10.53 12.93
C MET A 262 -17.32 11.31 12.72
N PRO A 263 -18.04 11.71 13.78
CA PRO A 263 -19.21 12.57 13.66
C PRO A 263 -18.82 14.03 13.41
N VAL A 264 -19.43 14.67 12.40
CA VAL A 264 -19.22 16.11 12.12
C VAL A 264 -19.61 16.96 13.32
N SER A 265 -20.70 16.60 14.00
CA SER A 265 -21.22 17.25 15.21
C SER A 265 -20.30 17.17 16.43
N GLY A 266 -19.30 16.29 16.43
CA GLY A 266 -18.47 15.98 17.60
C GLY A 266 -19.02 14.87 18.51
N LYS A 267 -20.28 14.43 18.32
CA LYS A 267 -20.90 13.34 19.08
C LYS A 267 -21.66 12.38 18.18
N PHE A 268 -21.53 11.09 18.44
CA PHE A 268 -22.26 10.08 17.70
C PHE A 268 -23.74 10.07 18.16
N SER A 269 -24.66 9.98 17.20
CA SER A 269 -26.05 9.66 17.53
C SER A 269 -26.18 8.21 18.02
N ALA A 270 -27.29 7.85 18.66
CA ALA A 270 -27.52 6.47 19.11
C ALA A 270 -27.40 5.44 17.96
N VAL A 271 -27.88 5.79 16.76
CA VAL A 271 -27.80 4.93 15.58
C VAL A 271 -26.36 4.82 15.07
N GLN A 272 -25.64 5.94 15.00
CA GLN A 272 -24.24 5.96 14.56
C GLN A 272 -23.35 5.18 15.54
N SER A 273 -23.52 5.39 16.85
CA SER A 273 -22.81 4.68 17.91
C SER A 273 -23.02 3.17 17.83
N ALA A 274 -24.25 2.72 17.60
CA ALA A 274 -24.57 1.29 17.50
C ALA A 274 -23.84 0.62 16.33
N ILE A 275 -23.88 1.23 15.14
CA ILE A 275 -23.15 0.72 13.97
C ILE A 275 -21.63 0.77 14.20
N TYR A 276 -21.14 1.91 14.71
CA TYR A 276 -19.72 2.11 14.96
C TYR A 276 -19.16 1.07 15.93
N GLN A 277 -19.90 0.77 17.01
CA GLN A 277 -19.48 -0.21 18.00
C GLN A 277 -19.40 -1.62 17.42
N ILE A 278 -20.29 -2.00 16.50
CA ILE A 278 -20.23 -3.30 15.81
C ILE A 278 -18.94 -3.40 14.99
N VAL A 279 -18.61 -2.36 14.21
CA VAL A 279 -17.37 -2.33 13.42
C VAL A 279 -16.13 -2.36 14.33
N LEU A 280 -16.14 -1.64 15.45
CA LEU A 280 -15.05 -1.64 16.43
C LEU A 280 -14.86 -3.04 17.05
N ASN A 281 -15.94 -3.74 17.39
CA ASN A 281 -15.88 -5.10 17.91
C ASN A 281 -15.28 -6.06 16.86
N ALA A 282 -15.74 -5.95 15.62
CA ALA A 282 -15.20 -6.73 14.50
C ALA A 282 -13.70 -6.48 14.28
N GLN A 283 -13.26 -5.23 14.35
CA GLN A 283 -11.84 -4.89 14.21
C GLN A 283 -11.03 -5.53 15.33
N ASN A 284 -11.47 -5.41 16.58
CA ASN A 284 -10.80 -6.03 17.72
C ASN A 284 -10.73 -7.57 17.60
N ALA A 285 -11.80 -8.21 17.12
CA ALA A 285 -11.83 -9.64 16.87
C ALA A 285 -10.86 -10.07 15.75
N GLY A 286 -10.81 -9.31 14.65
CA GLY A 286 -9.84 -9.50 13.57
C GLY A 286 -8.39 -9.35 14.06
N ILE A 287 -8.09 -8.26 14.77
CA ILE A 287 -6.75 -8.01 15.34
C ILE A 287 -6.35 -9.13 16.30
N LYS A 288 -7.25 -9.64 17.14
CA LYS A 288 -6.97 -10.78 18.02
C LYS A 288 -6.57 -12.05 17.25
N LYS A 289 -7.05 -12.21 16.01
CA LYS A 289 -6.70 -13.33 15.13
C LYS A 289 -5.50 -13.05 14.21
N ALA A 290 -5.03 -11.82 14.10
CA ALA A 290 -3.83 -11.48 13.34
C ALA A 290 -2.56 -11.90 14.09
N ILE A 291 -2.30 -13.20 14.26
CA ILE A 291 -1.16 -13.74 15.03
C ILE A 291 -0.45 -14.84 14.22
N PRO A 292 0.79 -15.21 14.56
CA PRO A 292 1.48 -16.31 13.87
C PRO A 292 0.65 -17.60 13.85
N GLY A 293 0.64 -18.29 12.72
CA GLY A 293 -0.08 -19.55 12.54
C GLY A 293 -1.55 -19.42 12.13
N ASN A 294 -2.14 -18.22 12.20
CA ASN A 294 -3.46 -17.95 11.60
C ASN A 294 -3.32 -17.49 10.14
N THR A 295 -4.43 -17.38 9.42
CA THR A 295 -4.51 -16.90 8.03
C THR A 295 -5.31 -15.61 7.90
N PHE A 296 -5.29 -14.97 6.72
CA PHE A 296 -6.23 -13.89 6.37
C PHE A 296 -7.68 -14.34 6.54
N GLY A 297 -8.00 -15.57 6.13
CA GLY A 297 -9.32 -16.16 6.34
C GLY A 297 -9.71 -16.18 7.82
N ASN A 298 -8.82 -16.55 8.73
CA ASN A 298 -9.13 -16.52 10.16
C ASN A 298 -9.41 -15.11 10.69
N VAL A 299 -8.68 -14.10 10.19
CA VAL A 299 -8.91 -12.68 10.54
C VAL A 299 -10.27 -12.21 10.00
N HIS A 300 -10.55 -12.51 8.73
CA HIS A 300 -11.80 -12.14 8.07
C HIS A 300 -13.02 -12.77 8.74
N LEU A 301 -12.98 -14.08 9.00
CA LEU A 301 -14.10 -14.80 9.62
C LEU A 301 -14.40 -14.31 11.04
N ALA A 302 -13.37 -13.92 11.80
CA ALA A 302 -13.56 -13.33 13.12
C ALA A 302 -14.26 -11.97 13.07
N ALA A 303 -13.88 -11.11 12.12
CA ALA A 303 -14.57 -9.84 11.89
C ALA A 303 -16.01 -10.06 11.41
N VAL A 304 -16.22 -10.91 10.40
CA VAL A 304 -17.53 -11.26 9.84
C VAL A 304 -18.49 -11.73 10.92
N LYS A 305 -18.03 -12.57 11.86
CA LYS A 305 -18.87 -13.05 12.97
C LYS A 305 -19.43 -11.90 13.79
N GLU A 306 -18.58 -10.96 14.23
CA GLU A 306 -19.01 -9.81 15.04
C GLU A 306 -19.92 -8.86 14.25
N LEU A 307 -19.60 -8.59 12.98
CA LEU A 307 -20.45 -7.78 12.12
C LEU A 307 -21.84 -8.40 11.96
N TYR A 308 -21.91 -9.71 11.67
CA TYR A 308 -23.16 -10.44 11.49
C TYR A 308 -24.01 -10.44 12.77
N ASP A 309 -23.40 -10.84 13.90
CA ASP A 309 -24.10 -10.94 15.19
C ASP A 309 -24.60 -9.54 15.64
N GLY A 310 -23.85 -8.48 15.33
CA GLY A 310 -24.26 -7.09 15.52
C GLY A 310 -25.46 -6.68 14.67
N LEU A 311 -25.47 -7.02 13.37
CA LEU A 311 -26.60 -6.71 12.47
C LEU A 311 -27.88 -7.48 12.84
N VAL A 312 -27.74 -8.72 13.34
CA VAL A 312 -28.84 -9.49 13.92
C VAL A 312 -29.39 -8.78 15.16
N SER A 313 -28.52 -8.33 16.07
CA SER A 313 -28.93 -7.62 17.28
C SER A 313 -29.68 -6.32 16.99
N LEU A 314 -29.33 -5.64 15.89
CA LEU A 314 -30.05 -4.46 15.39
C LEU A 314 -31.32 -4.76 14.59
N LYS A 315 -31.67 -6.05 14.43
CA LYS A 315 -32.79 -6.54 13.60
C LYS A 315 -32.71 -6.09 12.14
N ILE A 316 -31.48 -5.90 11.64
CA ILE A 316 -31.20 -5.60 10.22
C ILE A 316 -31.14 -6.91 9.42
N ILE A 317 -30.58 -7.95 10.03
CA ILE A 317 -30.66 -9.33 9.53
C ILE A 317 -31.66 -10.08 10.41
N SER A 318 -32.71 -10.61 9.80
CA SER A 318 -33.80 -11.29 10.51
C SER A 318 -33.51 -12.77 10.78
N ASN A 319 -32.77 -13.42 9.89
CA ASN A 319 -32.48 -14.86 10.00
C ASN A 319 -31.20 -15.05 10.80
N THR A 320 -31.25 -15.80 11.89
CA THR A 320 -30.07 -16.21 12.64
C THR A 320 -29.48 -17.48 12.01
N ASN A 321 -28.38 -17.35 11.27
CA ASN A 321 -27.64 -18.49 10.75
C ASN A 321 -26.49 -18.86 11.69
N THR A 322 -26.35 -20.15 11.99
CA THR A 322 -25.20 -20.70 12.73
C THR A 322 -24.04 -21.09 11.80
N ASN A 323 -24.36 -21.41 10.54
CA ASN A 323 -23.37 -21.77 9.52
C ASN A 323 -22.66 -20.51 8.97
N ILE A 324 -21.32 -20.55 8.95
CA ILE A 324 -20.48 -19.42 8.55
C ILE A 324 -20.59 -19.03 7.06
N GLU A 325 -20.80 -20.00 6.17
CA GLU A 325 -20.99 -19.74 4.73
C GLU A 325 -22.28 -18.96 4.49
N LYS A 326 -23.36 -19.32 5.21
CA LYS A 326 -24.61 -18.56 5.18
C LYS A 326 -24.43 -17.14 5.75
N LYS A 327 -23.66 -16.99 6.84
CA LYS A 327 -23.32 -15.66 7.37
C LYS A 327 -22.58 -14.79 6.35
N LEU A 328 -21.63 -15.37 5.61
CA LEU A 328 -20.88 -14.68 4.55
C LEU A 328 -21.81 -14.19 3.43
N ILE A 329 -22.75 -15.03 2.99
CA ILE A 329 -23.74 -14.67 1.96
C ILE A 329 -24.64 -13.52 2.45
N ASP A 330 -25.12 -13.61 3.69
CA ASP A 330 -26.03 -12.59 4.24
C ASP A 330 -25.36 -11.22 4.40
N ILE A 331 -24.07 -11.21 4.75
CA ILE A 331 -23.35 -9.99 5.12
C ILE A 331 -22.72 -9.25 3.93
N VAL A 332 -22.45 -9.94 2.81
CA VAL A 332 -21.67 -9.38 1.69
C VAL A 332 -22.24 -8.05 1.15
N LYS A 333 -23.57 -7.87 1.20
CA LYS A 333 -24.23 -6.62 0.80
C LYS A 333 -23.97 -5.43 1.72
N PHE A 334 -23.52 -5.68 2.96
CA PHE A 334 -23.15 -4.66 3.94
C PHE A 334 -21.63 -4.55 4.13
N PHE A 335 -20.89 -5.65 3.88
CA PHE A 335 -19.43 -5.74 3.98
C PHE A 335 -18.87 -6.48 2.75
N PRO A 336 -18.69 -5.79 1.61
CA PRO A 336 -18.36 -6.42 0.33
C PRO A 336 -16.87 -6.59 0.04
N HIS A 337 -15.98 -6.23 0.98
CA HIS A 337 -14.54 -6.28 0.80
C HIS A 337 -13.85 -7.20 1.81
N ALA A 338 -12.58 -7.52 1.58
CA ALA A 338 -11.77 -8.28 2.51
C ALA A 338 -11.45 -7.46 3.77
N THR A 339 -11.13 -8.15 4.87
CA THR A 339 -10.78 -7.50 6.14
C THR A 339 -9.32 -7.04 6.20
N SER A 340 -8.46 -7.55 5.33
CA SER A 340 -7.02 -7.40 5.46
C SER A 340 -6.32 -7.59 4.11
N HIS A 341 -5.29 -6.80 3.86
CA HIS A 341 -4.30 -7.01 2.79
C HIS A 341 -2.88 -6.87 3.32
N TRP A 342 -1.88 -7.25 2.52
CA TRP A 342 -0.47 -6.96 2.83
C TRP A 342 -0.19 -5.45 2.74
N LEU A 343 0.70 -4.95 3.59
CA LEU A 343 1.13 -3.54 3.59
C LEU A 343 2.66 -3.42 3.60
N GLY A 344 3.20 -2.48 2.82
CA GLY A 344 4.63 -2.24 2.75
C GLY A 344 5.01 -1.12 1.81
N LEU A 345 5.81 -1.41 0.79
CA LEU A 345 6.21 -0.40 -0.21
C LEU A 345 5.04 0.07 -1.07
N ASP A 346 4.05 -0.79 -1.28
CA ASP A 346 2.77 -0.43 -1.87
C ASP A 346 1.69 -0.57 -0.79
N VAL A 347 0.62 0.23 -0.88
CA VAL A 347 -0.52 0.15 0.07
C VAL A 347 -1.13 -1.25 0.06
N HIS A 348 -1.46 -1.74 -1.13
CA HIS A 348 -1.74 -3.14 -1.40
C HIS A 348 -0.43 -3.82 -1.82
N ASP A 349 0.35 -4.24 -0.83
CA ASP A 349 1.70 -4.78 -1.04
C ASP A 349 1.67 -6.13 -1.76
N ILE A 350 2.75 -6.42 -2.49
CA ILE A 350 2.87 -7.71 -3.18
C ILE A 350 2.99 -8.84 -2.16
N GLY A 351 2.23 -9.92 -2.37
CA GLY A 351 2.32 -11.11 -1.53
C GLY A 351 1.43 -12.24 -2.00
N ILE A 352 1.71 -13.45 -1.52
CA ILE A 352 0.92 -14.65 -1.84
C ILE A 352 -0.17 -14.80 -0.78
N TYR A 353 -1.44 -14.71 -1.17
CA TYR A 353 -2.57 -14.91 -0.25
C TYR A 353 -2.93 -16.38 -0.04
N ALA A 354 -2.79 -17.20 -1.08
CA ALA A 354 -2.99 -18.64 -1.01
C ALA A 354 -2.11 -19.36 -2.04
N THR A 355 -1.79 -20.63 -1.78
CA THR A 355 -1.11 -21.53 -2.71
C THR A 355 -1.82 -22.88 -2.71
N ASN A 356 -2.17 -23.41 -3.88
CA ASN A 356 -2.89 -24.70 -4.00
C ASN A 356 -4.15 -24.78 -3.10
N LYS A 357 -4.97 -23.71 -3.11
CA LYS A 357 -6.18 -23.55 -2.27
C LYS A 357 -5.93 -23.57 -0.75
N LYS A 358 -4.67 -23.46 -0.30
CA LYS A 358 -4.31 -23.29 1.11
C LYS A 358 -3.89 -21.84 1.35
N ASP A 359 -4.58 -21.20 2.27
CA ASP A 359 -4.27 -19.83 2.69
C ASP A 359 -2.86 -19.73 3.26
N THR A 360 -2.22 -18.58 3.03
CA THR A 360 -0.91 -18.27 3.61
C THR A 360 -1.03 -18.06 5.11
N LEU A 361 -0.20 -18.79 5.86
CA LEU A 361 -0.04 -18.58 7.29
C LEU A 361 0.68 -17.25 7.55
N LEU A 362 0.12 -16.46 8.46
CA LEU A 362 0.75 -15.29 9.03
C LEU A 362 1.98 -15.73 9.83
N LYS A 363 3.08 -15.01 9.63
CA LYS A 363 4.38 -15.29 10.24
C LYS A 363 5.00 -13.98 10.74
N THR A 364 5.88 -14.10 11.72
CA THR A 364 6.62 -12.95 12.28
C THR A 364 7.29 -12.13 11.19
N GLY A 365 7.16 -10.81 11.27
CA GLY A 365 7.71 -9.85 10.32
C GLY A 365 6.77 -9.49 9.17
N MET A 366 5.62 -10.15 9.03
CA MET A 366 4.58 -9.72 8.11
C MET A 366 3.83 -8.49 8.66
N VAL A 367 3.38 -7.64 7.74
CA VAL A 367 2.53 -6.47 8.06
C VAL A 367 1.28 -6.54 7.20
N ILE A 368 0.11 -6.40 7.83
CA ILE A 368 -1.20 -6.42 7.20
C ILE A 368 -2.08 -5.29 7.72
N THR A 369 -3.13 -4.91 6.99
CA THR A 369 -4.22 -4.08 7.53
C THR A 369 -5.26 -4.94 8.25
N VAL A 370 -6.08 -4.35 9.13
CA VAL A 370 -7.33 -4.94 9.65
C VAL A 370 -8.43 -3.89 9.64
N GLU A 371 -9.30 -3.97 8.65
CA GLU A 371 -10.18 -2.89 8.16
C GLU A 371 -11.66 -3.30 7.95
N PRO A 372 -12.35 -3.94 8.92
CA PRO A 372 -13.77 -4.23 8.75
C PRO A 372 -14.59 -2.94 8.57
N GLY A 373 -15.70 -3.05 7.85
CA GLY A 373 -16.63 -1.96 7.63
C GLY A 373 -18.08 -2.41 7.45
N LEU A 374 -19.00 -1.46 7.60
CA LEU A 374 -20.43 -1.63 7.32
C LEU A 374 -20.92 -0.45 6.49
N TYR A 375 -21.60 -0.76 5.38
CA TYR A 375 -22.07 0.22 4.41
C TYR A 375 -23.56 0.00 4.13
N PHE A 376 -24.37 1.01 4.46
CA PHE A 376 -25.83 0.94 4.36
C PHE A 376 -26.33 1.79 3.18
N THR A 377 -26.08 1.33 1.96
CA THR A 377 -26.50 2.00 0.72
C THR A 377 -28.02 2.17 0.62
N ASN A 378 -28.48 3.14 -0.17
CA ASN A 378 -29.90 3.50 -0.27
C ASN A 378 -30.80 2.41 -0.86
N ASN A 379 -30.24 1.52 -1.69
CA ASN A 379 -30.95 0.40 -2.33
C ASN A 379 -31.25 -0.77 -1.37
N LEU A 380 -30.67 -0.80 -0.18
CA LEU A 380 -30.92 -1.87 0.79
C LEU A 380 -32.34 -1.79 1.37
N LYS A 381 -32.98 -2.96 1.52
CA LYS A 381 -34.28 -3.12 2.18
C LYS A 381 -34.11 -3.18 3.69
N ILE A 382 -33.78 -2.04 4.31
CA ILE A 382 -33.51 -1.90 5.74
C ILE A 382 -34.22 -0.65 6.30
N PRO A 383 -34.39 -0.52 7.64
CA PRO A 383 -34.99 0.67 8.25
C PRO A 383 -34.27 1.96 7.83
N LYS A 384 -35.05 3.01 7.47
CA LYS A 384 -34.53 4.29 6.95
C LYS A 384 -33.43 4.91 7.81
N LYS A 385 -33.51 4.77 9.13
CA LYS A 385 -32.55 5.34 10.09
C LYS A 385 -31.10 4.87 9.88
N TYR A 386 -30.87 3.71 9.26
CA TYR A 386 -29.53 3.19 8.99
C TYR A 386 -28.99 3.60 7.61
N LYS A 387 -29.85 4.00 6.67
CA LYS A 387 -29.45 4.29 5.29
C LYS A 387 -28.51 5.49 5.22
N GLY A 388 -27.51 5.39 4.35
CA GLY A 388 -26.49 6.41 4.16
C GLY A 388 -25.40 6.45 5.21
N ILE A 389 -25.31 5.45 6.10
CA ILE A 389 -24.21 5.31 7.05
C ILE A 389 -23.17 4.35 6.48
N GLY A 390 -21.94 4.84 6.35
CA GLY A 390 -20.75 4.01 6.12
C GLY A 390 -19.78 4.17 7.27
N VAL A 391 -19.28 3.06 7.81
CA VAL A 391 -18.26 3.05 8.87
C VAL A 391 -17.17 2.05 8.50
N ARG A 392 -15.91 2.47 8.58
CA ARG A 392 -14.72 1.61 8.50
C ARG A 392 -13.72 2.02 9.59
N ILE A 393 -13.10 1.03 10.23
CA ILE A 393 -12.07 1.26 11.23
C ILE A 393 -10.90 0.34 10.90
N GLU A 394 -9.73 0.92 10.66
CA GLU A 394 -8.60 0.20 10.11
C GLU A 394 -7.29 0.52 10.82
N ASP A 395 -6.45 -0.50 10.98
CA ASP A 395 -5.11 -0.30 11.51
C ASP A 395 -4.08 -1.19 10.83
N ASP A 396 -2.84 -0.69 10.84
CA ASP A 396 -1.63 -1.38 10.39
C ASP A 396 -1.14 -2.35 11.49
N ILE A 397 -1.05 -3.64 11.18
CA ILE A 397 -0.73 -4.70 12.14
C ILE A 397 0.57 -5.41 11.77
N LEU A 398 1.58 -5.31 12.64
CA LEU A 398 2.80 -6.12 12.56
C LEU A 398 2.60 -7.44 13.29
N ILE A 399 2.84 -8.56 12.60
CA ILE A 399 2.89 -9.89 13.19
C ILE A 399 4.23 -10.06 13.92
N THR A 400 4.17 -10.39 15.21
CA THR A 400 5.33 -10.56 16.10
C THR A 400 5.46 -12.03 16.52
N LYS A 401 6.49 -12.38 17.30
CA LYS A 401 6.66 -13.77 17.78
C LYS A 401 5.53 -14.22 18.72
N SER A 402 5.01 -13.33 19.56
CA SER A 402 4.03 -13.63 20.62
C SER A 402 2.61 -13.18 20.30
N GLY A 403 2.35 -12.69 19.08
CA GLY A 403 1.05 -12.13 18.70
C GLY A 403 1.22 -11.04 17.64
N ASN A 404 0.67 -9.85 17.87
CA ASN A 404 0.83 -8.69 16.99
C ASN A 404 1.04 -7.37 17.72
N LYS A 405 1.38 -6.36 16.94
CA LYS A 405 1.46 -4.97 17.37
C LYS A 405 0.74 -4.07 16.37
N ILE A 406 -0.16 -3.25 16.88
CA ILE A 406 -0.80 -2.17 16.12
C ILE A 406 0.22 -1.03 15.93
N LEU A 407 0.60 -0.75 14.69
CA LEU A 407 1.57 0.30 14.34
C LEU A 407 0.91 1.70 14.31
N SER A 408 -0.38 1.75 14.01
CA SER A 408 -1.20 2.97 13.89
C SER A 408 -2.00 3.33 15.16
N ASN A 409 -1.61 2.82 16.33
CA ASN A 409 -2.39 2.92 17.58
C ASN A 409 -2.49 4.33 18.22
N GLN A 410 -1.92 5.37 17.59
CA GLN A 410 -1.82 6.72 18.16
C GLN A 410 -3.09 7.56 17.96
N PHE A 411 -4.02 7.11 17.11
CA PHE A 411 -5.31 7.75 16.89
C PHE A 411 -6.44 6.94 17.57
N PRO A 412 -7.32 7.59 18.37
CA PRO A 412 -8.35 6.88 19.12
C PRO A 412 -9.37 6.15 18.22
N ARG A 413 -9.87 5.02 18.72
CA ARG A 413 -10.88 4.18 18.04
C ARG A 413 -12.15 3.97 18.85
N THR A 414 -12.12 4.17 20.17
CA THR A 414 -13.33 4.03 21.00
C THR A 414 -14.18 5.28 20.89
N ILE A 415 -15.51 5.14 20.88
CA ILE A 415 -16.47 6.25 20.86
C ILE A 415 -16.10 7.32 21.89
N LYS A 416 -15.94 6.94 23.16
CA LYS A 416 -15.58 7.85 24.26
C LYS A 416 -14.30 8.64 23.99
N ALA A 417 -13.25 8.00 23.48
CA ALA A 417 -11.98 8.66 23.18
C ALA A 417 -12.07 9.59 21.96
N ILE A 418 -12.89 9.22 20.97
CA ILE A 418 -13.17 10.05 19.80
C ILE A 418 -13.94 11.31 20.20
N GLU A 419 -15.04 11.16 20.94
CA GLU A 419 -15.82 12.32 21.40
C GLU A 419 -14.98 13.21 22.32
N LYS A 420 -14.14 12.62 23.18
CA LYS A 420 -13.16 13.38 24.00
C LYS A 420 -12.15 14.14 23.14
N LEU A 421 -11.72 13.60 22.00
CA LEU A 421 -10.85 14.31 21.07
C LEU A 421 -11.60 15.47 20.40
N LEU A 422 -12.81 15.21 19.91
CA LEU A 422 -13.63 16.18 19.19
C LEU A 422 -14.14 17.32 20.10
N ALA A 423 -14.23 17.10 21.40
CA ALA A 423 -14.55 18.13 22.38
C ALA A 423 -13.46 19.20 22.55
N LYS A 424 -12.27 19.01 21.97
CA LYS A 424 -11.16 20.00 21.98
C LYS A 424 -11.20 20.98 20.80
N LYS A 425 -12.24 20.91 19.96
CA LYS A 425 -12.41 21.75 18.78
C LYS A 425 -12.70 23.20 19.10
#